data_AF-A0A5K1FET6-F1
#
_entry.id   AF-A0A5K1FET6-F1
#
_cell.length_a   1.000
_cell.length_b   1.000
_cell.length_c   1.000
_cell.angle_alpha   90.00
_cell.angle_beta   90.00
_cell.angle_gamma   90.00
#
_symmetry.space_group_name_H-M   'P 1'
#
loop_
_entity.id
_entity.type
_entity.pdbx_description
1 polymer ?
#
loop_
_entity_poly.entity_id
_entity_poly.type
_entity_poly.pdbx_seq_one_letter_code
_entity_poly.pdbx_strand_id
1 'polypeptide(L)'
;MAKAAMATRAHLLLKCLCPATSTTTCRSITTTSFFLQEPELRDPSPPPTTPLPPNPSTGSPLYQENWRSPRPDPLLSQSLVPLGLIDQAPSRRIQAFSETLDLPNLLNVFANWMTSQRWSDLKQLFEFWIRSLDKNGKPNRPNVDLYNHYLRANLMMGGSAGELLDLVAQMEGYGISPNTASYNLVLKAMYQSREAEAAEKLLDR
;
A
#
# COMPACT_ATOMS: atom_id res chain seq x y z
N MET A 1 -49.96 41.39 -27.02
CA MET A 1 -51.05 40.38 -26.96
C MET A 1 -50.37 39.03 -27.18
N ALA A 2 -50.04 38.25 -26.14
CA ALA A 2 -50.93 37.43 -25.30
C ALA A 2 -51.78 36.48 -26.15
N LYS A 3 -51.98 35.20 -25.87
CA LYS A 3 -51.59 34.23 -24.82
C LYS A 3 -52.15 32.89 -25.33
N ALA A 4 -51.61 31.76 -24.85
CA ALA A 4 -52.24 30.44 -24.64
C ALA A 4 -51.36 29.30 -25.21
N ALA A 5 -51.22 28.13 -24.58
CA ALA A 5 -51.57 27.65 -23.25
C ALA A 5 -50.95 26.25 -23.08
N MET A 6 -50.58 25.93 -21.83
CA MET A 6 -50.68 24.64 -21.13
C MET A 6 -49.94 23.40 -21.67
N ALA A 7 -48.88 23.05 -20.92
CA ALA A 7 -48.56 21.75 -20.31
C ALA A 7 -49.05 20.44 -20.97
N THR A 8 -48.18 19.43 -21.04
CA THR A 8 -48.25 18.22 -20.18
C THR A 8 -46.94 17.41 -20.27
N ARG A 9 -46.54 16.89 -19.12
CA ARG A 9 -45.37 16.06 -18.79
C ARG A 9 -45.60 14.62 -19.27
N ALA A 10 -44.65 14.03 -20.01
CA ALA A 10 -44.67 12.60 -20.35
C ALA A 10 -43.32 11.95 -20.01
N HIS A 11 -43.43 10.84 -19.31
CA HIS A 11 -42.35 10.04 -18.74
C HIS A 11 -41.90 8.94 -19.71
N LEU A 12 -40.62 8.54 -19.56
CA LEU A 12 -39.98 7.26 -19.94
C LEU A 12 -39.52 7.06 -21.39
N LEU A 13 -38.24 6.69 -21.57
CA LEU A 13 -37.79 5.31 -21.85
C LEU A 13 -36.29 5.30 -22.20
N LEU A 14 -35.41 4.96 -21.24
CA LEU A 14 -34.05 4.52 -21.57
C LEU A 14 -34.13 3.08 -22.10
N LYS A 15 -33.83 2.90 -23.38
CA LYS A 15 -33.68 1.59 -24.02
C LYS A 15 -32.30 1.02 -23.70
N CYS A 16 -32.26 0.00 -22.84
CA CYS A 16 -31.19 -1.00 -22.85
C CYS A 16 -31.55 -2.08 -23.88
N LEU A 17 -30.61 -2.46 -24.74
CA LEU A 17 -30.65 -3.67 -25.55
C LEU A 17 -29.21 -4.15 -25.79
N CYS A 18 -28.82 -5.22 -25.11
CA CYS A 18 -27.94 -6.27 -25.64
C CYS A 18 -28.48 -7.63 -25.14
N PRO A 19 -28.40 -8.71 -25.94
CA PRO A 19 -29.29 -9.87 -25.82
C PRO A 19 -28.75 -10.98 -24.91
N ALA A 20 -29.68 -11.79 -24.40
CA ALA A 20 -29.53 -13.04 -23.66
C ALA A 20 -28.66 -14.08 -24.43
N THR A 21 -27.88 -14.95 -23.80
CA THR A 21 -28.29 -16.15 -23.04
C THR A 21 -27.00 -16.70 -22.38
N SER A 22 -26.93 -16.98 -21.07
CA SER A 22 -27.35 -18.27 -20.49
C SER A 22 -27.45 -18.15 -18.96
N THR A 23 -28.55 -18.69 -18.44
CA THR A 23 -28.90 -18.99 -17.04
C THR A 23 -27.80 -19.78 -16.31
N THR A 24 -27.45 -19.52 -15.04
CA THR A 24 -28.27 -19.93 -13.87
C THR A 24 -27.83 -19.21 -12.58
N THR A 25 -28.76 -18.41 -12.04
CA THR A 25 -29.16 -18.18 -10.64
C THR A 25 -28.13 -18.24 -9.51
N CYS A 26 -27.75 -17.05 -9.01
CA CYS A 26 -27.30 -16.85 -7.63
C CYS A 26 -28.51 -16.92 -6.69
N ARG A 27 -28.52 -17.88 -5.76
CA ARG A 27 -29.56 -18.03 -4.74
C ARG A 27 -28.97 -17.68 -3.37
N SER A 28 -29.36 -16.53 -2.83
CA SER A 28 -29.26 -16.24 -1.40
C SER A 28 -30.21 -17.15 -0.64
N ILE A 29 -29.74 -17.80 0.42
CA ILE A 29 -30.59 -18.57 1.34
C ILE A 29 -30.30 -18.08 2.76
N THR A 30 -31.06 -17.08 3.19
CA THR A 30 -31.37 -16.88 4.61
C THR A 30 -32.58 -17.75 4.90
N THR A 31 -32.39 -18.81 5.69
CA THR A 31 -33.51 -19.57 6.25
C THR A 31 -33.24 -19.70 7.74
N THR A 32 -33.93 -18.88 8.53
CA THR A 32 -34.13 -19.11 9.96
C THR A 32 -35.02 -20.34 10.13
N SER A 33 -34.49 -21.41 10.73
CA SER A 33 -35.32 -22.50 11.23
C SER A 33 -35.98 -22.03 12.52
N PHE A 34 -37.18 -21.46 12.40
CA PHE A 34 -38.10 -21.27 13.52
C PHE A 34 -38.51 -22.67 14.01
N PHE A 35 -37.95 -23.11 15.14
CA PHE A 35 -38.42 -24.31 15.82
C PHE A 35 -39.50 -23.87 16.82
N LEU A 36 -40.76 -24.00 16.44
CA LEU A 36 -41.89 -23.94 17.37
C LEU A 36 -41.87 -25.25 18.17
N GLN A 37 -41.38 -25.18 19.41
CA GLN A 37 -41.55 -26.26 20.37
C GLN A 37 -42.76 -25.92 21.26
N GLU A 38 -43.80 -26.74 21.15
CA GLU A 38 -45.00 -26.73 21.98
C GLU A 38 -44.67 -27.24 23.40
N PRO A 39 -45.34 -26.75 24.48
CA PRO A 39 -44.88 -26.93 25.85
C PRO A 39 -45.37 -28.25 26.45
N GLU A 40 -44.43 -29.09 26.93
CA GLU A 40 -44.74 -30.24 27.79
C GLU A 40 -44.29 -29.94 29.23
N LEU A 41 -45.26 -29.78 30.12
CA LEU A 41 -45.09 -29.55 31.56
C LEU A 41 -44.61 -30.82 32.27
N ARG A 42 -43.39 -30.80 32.84
CA ARG A 42 -43.02 -31.72 33.92
C ARG A 42 -41.91 -31.13 34.81
N ASP A 43 -42.26 -30.94 36.08
CA ASP A 43 -41.38 -30.81 37.25
C ASP A 43 -41.83 -31.95 38.20
N PRO A 44 -40.99 -32.62 39.03
CA PRO A 44 -40.01 -31.98 39.93
C PRO A 44 -38.66 -32.72 40.14
N SER A 45 -37.64 -31.93 40.51
CA SER A 45 -36.56 -32.19 41.51
C SER A 45 -35.10 -31.96 41.03
N PRO A 46 -34.25 -31.26 41.82
CA PRO A 46 -32.94 -30.76 41.36
C PRO A 46 -31.77 -31.68 41.75
N PRO A 47 -30.69 -31.73 40.94
CA PRO A 47 -29.36 -31.65 41.52
C PRO A 47 -28.33 -30.92 40.61
N PRO A 48 -27.08 -30.74 41.09
CA PRO A 48 -26.56 -29.54 41.73
C PRO A 48 -26.09 -28.45 40.74
N THR A 49 -26.19 -27.19 41.17
CA THR A 49 -25.61 -26.02 40.49
C THR A 49 -24.09 -26.17 40.41
N THR A 50 -23.57 -26.55 39.25
CA THR A 50 -22.15 -26.40 38.95
C THR A 50 -21.91 -24.93 38.59
N PRO A 51 -21.05 -24.19 39.31
CA PRO A 51 -20.73 -22.83 38.92
C PRO A 51 -19.91 -22.88 37.63
N LEU A 52 -20.27 -22.03 36.66
CA LEU A 52 -19.46 -21.78 35.46
C LEU A 52 -18.04 -21.36 35.90
N PRO A 53 -16.97 -21.79 35.21
CA PRO A 53 -15.64 -21.29 35.51
C PRO A 53 -15.62 -19.77 35.28
N PRO A 54 -14.94 -18.99 36.14
CA PRO A 54 -14.87 -17.55 35.98
C PRO A 54 -14.23 -17.23 34.63
N ASN A 55 -14.85 -16.30 33.91
CA ASN A 55 -14.29 -15.73 32.69
C ASN A 55 -12.87 -15.19 33.00
N PRO A 56 -11.82 -15.58 32.26
CA PRO A 56 -10.46 -15.09 32.48
C PRO A 56 -10.27 -13.59 32.21
N SER A 57 -11.34 -12.86 31.84
CA SER A 57 -11.26 -11.48 31.39
C SER A 57 -11.46 -10.41 32.48
N THR A 58 -11.60 -10.77 33.76
CA THR A 58 -11.79 -9.80 34.86
C THR A 58 -10.48 -9.15 35.32
N GLY A 59 -9.61 -8.76 34.39
CA GLY A 59 -8.30 -8.21 34.76
C GLY A 59 -7.53 -7.47 33.68
N SER A 60 -8.06 -7.31 32.47
CA SER A 60 -7.36 -6.56 31.42
C SER A 60 -7.91 -5.13 31.31
N PRO A 61 -7.19 -4.10 31.78
CA PRO A 61 -7.71 -2.72 31.90
C PRO A 61 -7.87 -1.98 30.55
N LEU A 62 -7.63 -2.63 29.41
CA LEU A 62 -7.58 -2.00 28.08
C LEU A 62 -8.62 -2.55 27.10
N TYR A 63 -9.66 -3.23 27.57
CA TYR A 63 -10.72 -3.72 26.67
C TYR A 63 -11.64 -2.62 26.13
N GLN A 64 -11.66 -1.45 26.77
CA GLN A 64 -12.45 -0.29 26.32
C GLN A 64 -11.77 0.49 25.18
N GLU A 65 -10.51 0.15 24.85
CA GLU A 65 -9.74 0.81 23.81
C GLU A 65 -10.22 0.34 22.43
N ASN A 66 -10.67 1.31 21.63
CA ASN A 66 -11.11 1.07 20.26
C ASN A 66 -9.89 0.69 19.42
N TRP A 67 -9.68 -0.61 19.21
CA TRP A 67 -8.53 -1.16 18.49
C TRP A 67 -8.40 -0.67 17.03
N ARG A 68 -9.44 0.00 16.50
CA ARG A 68 -9.41 0.66 15.18
C ARG A 68 -8.92 2.10 15.22
N SER A 69 -8.61 2.66 16.38
CA SER A 69 -8.17 4.05 16.54
C SER A 69 -7.32 4.20 17.80
N PRO A 70 -6.00 3.98 17.73
CA PRO A 70 -5.11 4.23 18.86
C PRO A 70 -5.20 5.72 19.21
N ARG A 71 -5.59 6.06 20.44
CA ARG A 71 -5.40 7.42 20.94
C ARG A 71 -3.90 7.66 21.13
N PRO A 72 -3.36 8.83 20.76
CA PRO A 72 -1.95 9.10 20.96
C PRO A 72 -1.67 9.30 22.45
N ASP A 73 -1.20 8.26 23.13
CA ASP A 73 -0.61 8.39 24.46
C ASP A 73 0.74 9.13 24.36
N PRO A 74 0.96 10.22 25.11
CA PRO A 74 2.19 11.01 25.03
C PRO A 74 3.45 10.30 25.52
N LEU A 75 3.35 9.09 26.08
CA LEU A 75 4.45 8.42 26.79
C LEU A 75 5.02 7.19 26.08
N LEU A 76 4.43 6.73 24.96
CA LEU A 76 4.92 5.56 24.22
C LEU A 76 5.22 5.83 22.73
N SER A 77 5.30 7.10 22.32
CA SER A 77 5.77 7.47 20.99
C SER A 77 7.30 7.54 20.94
N GLN A 78 7.98 6.42 21.17
CA GLN A 78 9.35 6.24 20.70
C GLN A 78 9.39 5.78 19.23
N SER A 79 8.50 6.34 18.42
CA SER A 79 8.70 6.37 16.96
C SER A 79 9.55 7.60 16.68
N LEU A 80 10.83 7.35 16.37
CA LEU A 80 11.92 8.34 16.25
C LEU A 80 11.81 9.28 15.05
N VAL A 81 10.60 9.62 14.61
CA VAL A 81 10.36 10.68 13.62
C VAL A 81 9.27 11.60 14.14
N PRO A 82 9.61 12.87 14.50
CA PRO A 82 8.62 13.84 14.91
C PRO A 82 7.52 13.99 13.85
N LEU A 83 6.25 13.90 14.25
CA LEU A 83 5.09 14.09 13.35
C LEU A 83 5.17 15.41 12.57
N GLY A 84 5.82 16.44 13.13
CA GLY A 84 6.04 17.72 12.47
C GLY A 84 6.94 17.66 11.23
N LEU A 85 7.67 16.57 11.00
CA LEU A 85 8.46 16.37 9.79
C LEU A 85 7.56 16.05 8.57
N ILE A 86 6.35 15.53 8.81
CA ILE A 86 5.38 15.13 7.77
C ILE A 86 4.69 16.32 7.11
N ASP A 87 4.78 17.51 7.69
CA ASP A 87 4.21 18.76 7.14
C ASP A 87 5.29 19.77 6.68
N GLN A 88 6.57 19.40 6.82
CA GLN A 88 7.67 20.23 6.33
C GLN A 88 7.81 20.19 4.81
N ALA A 89 8.31 21.31 4.26
CA ALA A 89 8.73 21.43 2.87
C ALA A 89 9.61 20.23 2.48
N PRO A 90 9.38 19.63 1.29
CA PRO A 90 9.97 18.36 0.88
C PRO A 90 11.50 18.35 1.05
N SER A 91 12.17 19.46 0.74
CA SER A 91 13.62 19.62 0.87
C SER A 91 14.16 19.44 2.30
N ARG A 92 13.49 20.01 3.31
CA ARG A 92 13.93 19.90 4.72
C ARG A 92 13.75 18.49 5.26
N ARG A 93 12.65 17.84 4.85
CA ARG A 93 12.38 16.44 5.22
C ARG A 93 13.41 15.49 4.61
N ILE A 94 13.71 15.67 3.32
CA ILE A 94 14.70 14.86 2.61
C ILE A 94 16.07 14.99 3.28
N GLN A 95 16.46 16.21 3.67
CA GLN A 95 17.71 16.43 4.38
C GLN A 95 17.74 15.75 5.76
N ALA A 96 16.67 15.90 6.55
CA ALA A 96 16.58 15.25 7.86
C ALA A 96 16.63 13.72 7.74
N PHE A 97 16.00 13.13 6.72
CA PHE A 97 15.92 11.69 6.55
C PHE A 97 17.26 11.04 6.15
N SER A 98 18.06 11.67 5.30
CA SER A 98 19.34 11.06 4.91
C SER A 98 20.36 10.98 6.04
N GLU A 99 20.24 11.86 7.04
CA GLU A 99 21.15 11.92 8.19
C GLU A 99 20.69 10.97 9.30
N THR A 100 19.40 10.66 9.35
CA THR A 100 18.78 9.94 10.49
C THR A 100 18.36 8.52 10.17
N LEU A 101 18.06 8.20 8.90
CA LEU A 101 17.49 6.89 8.55
C LEU A 101 18.58 5.86 8.26
N ASP A 102 18.46 4.71 8.94
CA ASP A 102 19.11 3.48 8.53
C ASP A 102 18.40 2.84 7.32
N LEU A 103 19.06 1.85 6.72
CA LEU A 103 18.56 1.17 5.53
C LEU A 103 17.11 0.61 5.66
N PRO A 104 16.74 -0.07 6.77
CA PRO A 104 15.37 -0.58 6.92
C PRO A 104 14.30 0.52 6.99
N ASN A 105 14.56 1.60 7.74
CA ASN A 105 13.59 2.69 7.83
C ASN A 105 13.48 3.46 6.51
N LEU A 106 14.58 3.61 5.77
CA LEU A 106 14.59 4.21 4.44
C LEU A 106 13.74 3.39 3.44
N LEU A 107 13.86 2.07 3.44
CA LEU A 107 13.03 1.19 2.62
C LEU A 107 11.54 1.34 2.91
N ASN A 108 11.15 1.46 4.18
CA ASN A 108 9.75 1.68 4.57
C ASN A 108 9.21 3.02 4.03
N VAL A 109 10.00 4.10 4.11
CA VAL A 109 9.64 5.40 3.52
C VAL A 109 9.47 5.26 2.00
N PHE A 110 10.37 4.53 1.34
CA PHE A 110 10.30 4.30 -0.11
C PHE A 110 9.06 3.51 -0.49
N ALA A 111 8.68 2.48 0.27
CA ALA A 111 7.45 1.73 0.02
C ALA A 111 6.20 2.64 0.05
N ASN A 112 6.13 3.55 1.02
CA ASN A 112 5.05 4.54 1.12
C ASN A 112 5.06 5.55 -0.05
N TRP A 113 6.25 5.97 -0.51
CA TRP A 113 6.38 6.87 -1.65
C TRP A 113 6.13 6.18 -2.99
N MET A 114 6.39 4.88 -3.09
CA MET A 114 6.06 4.07 -4.26
C MET A 114 4.55 3.95 -4.47
N THR A 115 3.78 3.78 -3.38
CA THR A 115 2.31 3.75 -3.44
C THR A 115 1.71 5.13 -3.66
N SER A 116 2.34 6.17 -3.09
CA SER A 116 1.92 7.57 -3.27
C SER A 116 2.45 8.21 -4.56
N GLN A 117 3.18 7.47 -5.39
CA GLN A 117 3.81 7.93 -6.64
C GLN A 117 4.70 9.19 -6.48
N ARG A 118 5.37 9.32 -5.34
CA ARG A 118 6.29 10.43 -5.03
C ARG A 118 7.69 10.15 -5.56
N TRP A 119 7.82 10.04 -6.89
CA TRP A 119 9.06 9.61 -7.55
C TRP A 119 10.22 10.60 -7.35
N SER A 120 9.94 11.90 -7.45
CA SER A 120 10.95 12.95 -7.28
C SER A 120 11.55 12.96 -5.88
N ASP A 121 10.71 12.84 -4.84
CA ASP A 121 11.19 12.79 -3.46
C ASP A 121 12.03 11.53 -3.22
N LEU A 122 11.60 10.38 -3.76
CA LEU A 122 12.34 9.12 -3.65
C LEU A 122 13.74 9.25 -4.29
N LYS A 123 13.81 9.78 -5.51
CA LYS A 123 15.08 10.01 -6.20
C LYS A 123 15.99 10.92 -5.39
N GLN A 124 15.48 12.08 -4.96
CA GLN A 124 16.26 13.06 -4.21
C GLN A 124 16.75 12.50 -2.87
N LEU A 125 15.91 11.77 -2.14
CA LEU A 125 16.31 11.15 -0.88
C LEU A 125 17.36 10.06 -1.07
N PHE A 126 17.22 9.23 -2.10
CA PHE A 126 18.24 8.24 -2.42
C PHE A 126 19.60 8.90 -2.71
N GLU A 127 19.61 9.92 -3.58
CA GLU A 127 20.83 10.64 -3.96
C GLU A 127 21.48 11.38 -2.79
N PHE A 128 20.67 11.92 -1.88
CA PHE A 128 21.20 12.59 -0.71
C PHE A 128 21.74 11.57 0.32
N TRP A 129 21.01 10.48 0.55
CA TRP A 129 21.42 9.40 1.46
C TRP A 129 22.68 8.67 0.99
N ILE A 130 22.83 8.39 -0.31
CA ILE A 130 24.03 7.70 -0.80
C ILE A 130 25.30 8.56 -0.68
N ARG A 131 25.15 9.89 -0.64
CA ARG A 131 26.24 10.86 -0.44
C ARG A 131 26.51 11.16 1.04
N SER A 132 25.57 10.85 1.93
CA SER A 132 25.75 11.02 3.37
C SER A 132 26.49 9.82 4.00
N LEU A 133 26.95 10.02 5.23
CA LEU A 133 27.56 8.99 6.05
C LEU A 133 26.50 8.41 7.00
N ASP A 134 26.66 7.13 7.36
CA ASP A 134 25.86 6.51 8.39
C ASP A 134 26.19 7.08 9.78
N LYS A 135 25.42 6.68 10.80
CA LYS A 135 25.65 7.03 12.21
C LYS A 135 27.05 6.67 12.75
N ASN A 136 27.80 5.82 12.04
CA ASN A 136 29.15 5.38 12.39
C ASN A 136 30.22 6.10 11.54
N GLY A 137 29.85 7.08 10.72
CA GLY A 137 30.76 7.80 9.82
C GLY A 137 31.21 7.01 8.59
N LYS A 138 30.54 5.90 8.26
CA LYS A 138 30.85 5.06 7.10
C LYS A 138 29.99 5.46 5.90
N PRO A 139 30.49 5.29 4.66
CA PRO A 139 29.67 5.49 3.47
C PRO A 139 28.42 4.61 3.50
N ASN A 140 27.27 5.19 3.19
CA ASN A 140 26.03 4.46 3.07
C ASN A 140 26.11 3.43 1.93
N ARG A 141 25.62 2.21 2.19
CA ARG A 141 25.62 1.11 1.22
C ARG A 141 24.18 0.69 0.93
N PRO A 142 23.67 0.92 -0.29
CA PRO A 142 22.34 0.49 -0.66
C PRO A 142 22.30 -1.04 -0.74
N ASN A 143 21.10 -1.60 -0.64
CA ASN A 143 20.85 -2.98 -1.06
C ASN A 143 20.15 -3.00 -2.42
N VAL A 144 19.97 -4.20 -2.97
CA VAL A 144 19.32 -4.41 -4.28
C VAL A 144 17.90 -3.84 -4.32
N ASP A 145 17.13 -3.96 -3.24
CA ASP A 145 15.74 -3.48 -3.19
C ASP A 145 15.65 -1.96 -3.21
N LEU A 146 16.50 -1.29 -2.42
CA LEU A 146 16.56 0.16 -2.38
C LEU A 146 16.98 0.74 -3.74
N TYR A 147 17.97 0.11 -4.39
CA TYR A 147 18.42 0.51 -5.71
C TYR A 147 17.34 0.26 -6.79
N ASN A 148 16.59 -0.84 -6.68
CA ASN A 148 15.47 -1.12 -7.58
C ASN A 148 14.32 -0.12 -7.43
N HIS A 149 14.06 0.37 -6.21
CA HIS A 149 13.13 1.49 -6.00
C HIS A 149 13.62 2.78 -6.66
N TYR A 150 14.92 3.07 -6.53
CA TYR A 150 15.55 4.21 -7.20
C TYR A 150 15.48 4.10 -8.74
N LEU A 151 15.81 2.94 -9.32
CA LEU A 151 15.64 2.66 -10.75
C LEU A 151 14.20 2.89 -11.19
N ARG A 152 13.24 2.38 -10.42
CA ARG A 152 11.82 2.57 -10.73
C ARG A 152 11.40 4.03 -10.69
N ALA A 153 11.88 4.82 -9.73
CA ALA A 153 11.59 6.25 -9.71
C ALA A 153 12.15 6.96 -10.94
N ASN A 154 13.38 6.66 -11.36
CA ASN A 154 13.95 7.21 -12.60
C ASN A 154 13.10 6.83 -13.82
N LEU A 155 12.69 5.56 -13.95
CA LEU A 155 11.79 5.13 -15.01
C LEU A 155 10.46 5.88 -15.00
N MET A 156 9.82 6.03 -13.83
CA MET A 156 8.53 6.71 -13.71
C MET A 156 8.60 8.22 -13.95
N MET A 157 9.79 8.81 -13.86
CA MET A 157 10.04 10.20 -14.26
C MET A 157 10.46 10.34 -15.72
N GLY A 158 10.44 9.26 -16.52
CA GLY A 158 10.78 9.30 -17.94
C GLY A 158 12.28 9.14 -18.24
N GLY A 159 13.04 8.53 -17.33
CA GLY A 159 14.43 8.16 -17.60
C GLY A 159 14.54 7.20 -18.79
N SER A 160 15.53 7.44 -19.64
CA SER A 160 15.83 6.63 -20.81
C SER A 160 16.40 5.26 -20.45
N ALA A 161 16.35 4.32 -21.40
CA ALA A 161 16.95 3.00 -21.22
C ALA A 161 18.46 3.08 -20.97
N GLY A 162 19.16 4.02 -21.62
CA GLY A 162 20.59 4.27 -21.40
C GLY A 162 20.89 4.73 -19.97
N GLU A 163 20.15 5.73 -19.46
CA GLU A 163 20.31 6.18 -18.08
C GLU A 163 20.05 5.05 -17.07
N LEU A 164 19.03 4.22 -17.31
CA LEU A 164 18.75 3.06 -16.46
C LEU A 164 19.85 2.00 -16.53
N LEU A 165 20.46 1.77 -17.70
CA LEU A 165 21.62 0.89 -17.83
C LEU A 165 22.84 1.42 -17.06
N ASP A 166 23.10 2.72 -17.12
CA ASP A 166 24.18 3.35 -16.37
C ASP A 166 23.96 3.21 -14.85
N LEU A 167 22.71 3.34 -14.40
CA LEU A 167 22.33 3.10 -13.01
C LEU A 167 22.50 1.63 -12.61
N VAL A 168 22.13 0.68 -13.49
CA VAL A 168 22.35 -0.75 -13.26
C VAL A 168 23.85 -1.07 -13.17
N ALA A 169 24.68 -0.49 -14.05
CA ALA A 169 26.13 -0.66 -14.00
C ALA A 169 26.74 -0.09 -12.70
N GLN A 170 26.20 1.02 -12.18
CA GLN A 170 26.64 1.58 -10.91
C GLN A 170 26.40 0.66 -9.71
N MET A 171 25.43 -0.27 -9.77
CA MET A 171 25.16 -1.21 -8.68
C MET A 171 26.41 -2.05 -8.34
N GLU A 172 27.16 -2.49 -9.35
CA GLU A 172 28.40 -3.24 -9.16
C GLU A 172 29.48 -2.41 -8.44
N GLY A 173 29.52 -1.11 -8.69
CA GLY A 173 30.41 -0.17 -7.97
C GLY A 173 30.10 -0.07 -6.47
N TYR A 174 28.86 -0.36 -6.06
CA TYR A 174 28.46 -0.48 -4.66
C TYR A 174 28.57 -1.91 -4.11
N GLY A 175 29.07 -2.87 -4.90
CA GLY A 175 29.14 -4.29 -4.55
C GLY A 175 27.77 -4.99 -4.55
N ILE A 176 26.80 -4.44 -5.30
CA ILE A 176 25.44 -4.97 -5.42
C ILE A 176 25.33 -5.64 -6.79
N SER A 177 25.01 -6.93 -6.82
CA SER A 177 24.69 -7.61 -8.07
C SER A 177 23.30 -7.16 -8.55
N PRO A 178 23.16 -6.60 -9.77
CA PRO A 178 21.85 -6.44 -10.39
C PRO A 178 21.09 -7.76 -10.45
N ASN A 179 19.76 -7.69 -10.36
CA ASN A 179 18.91 -8.87 -10.47
C ASN A 179 17.90 -8.72 -11.61
N THR A 180 17.07 -9.74 -11.81
CA THR A 180 16.04 -9.74 -12.85
C THR A 180 15.10 -8.53 -12.75
N ALA A 181 14.76 -8.07 -11.54
CA ALA A 181 13.93 -6.89 -11.37
C ALA A 181 14.62 -5.61 -11.85
N SER A 182 15.94 -5.48 -11.64
CA SER A 182 16.74 -4.36 -12.15
C SER A 182 16.69 -4.30 -13.68
N TYR A 183 16.97 -5.41 -14.37
CA TYR A 183 16.95 -5.47 -15.84
C TYR A 183 15.54 -5.35 -16.43
N ASN A 184 14.51 -5.87 -15.74
CA ASN A 184 13.12 -5.71 -16.18
C ASN A 184 12.69 -4.24 -16.23
N LEU A 185 13.24 -3.37 -15.38
CA LEU A 185 12.98 -1.93 -15.44
C LEU A 185 13.62 -1.30 -16.69
N VAL A 186 14.83 -1.73 -17.06
CA VAL A 186 15.50 -1.29 -18.30
C VAL A 186 14.71 -1.75 -19.53
N LEU A 187 14.31 -3.02 -19.58
CA LEU A 187 13.51 -3.57 -20.67
C LEU A 187 12.18 -2.83 -20.83
N LYS A 188 11.57 -2.43 -19.71
CA LYS A 188 10.35 -1.62 -19.73
C LYS A 188 10.58 -0.24 -20.35
N ALA A 189 11.72 0.40 -20.09
CA ALA A 189 12.09 1.66 -20.74
C ALA A 189 12.30 1.48 -22.26
N MET A 190 13.08 0.46 -22.66
CA MET A 190 13.33 0.14 -24.07
C MET A 190 12.02 -0.12 -24.82
N TYR A 191 11.09 -0.85 -24.21
CA TYR A 191 9.76 -1.09 -24.77
C TYR A 191 8.98 0.22 -24.96
N GLN A 192 8.99 1.12 -23.97
CA GLN A 192 8.34 2.42 -24.06
C GLN A 192 8.94 3.32 -25.16
N SER A 193 10.26 3.22 -25.38
CA SER A 193 10.99 3.94 -26.42
C SER A 193 11.00 3.25 -27.80
N ARG A 194 10.39 2.07 -27.94
CA ARG A 194 10.39 1.24 -29.17
C ARG A 194 11.78 0.78 -29.62
N GLU A 195 12.70 0.56 -28.68
CA GLU A 195 14.08 0.10 -28.92
C GLU A 195 14.18 -1.43 -28.92
N ALA A 196 13.45 -2.11 -29.82
CA ALA A 196 13.35 -3.58 -29.81
C ALA A 196 14.69 -4.31 -30.01
N GLU A 197 15.53 -3.84 -30.95
CA GLU A 197 16.85 -4.43 -31.21
C GLU A 197 17.79 -4.33 -30.00
N ALA A 198 17.70 -3.24 -29.23
CA ALA A 198 18.50 -3.07 -28.01
C ALA A 198 18.00 -3.99 -26.89
N ALA A 199 16.68 -4.20 -26.79
CA ALA A 199 16.07 -5.12 -25.84
C ALA A 199 16.46 -6.58 -26.11
N GLU A 200 16.49 -7.01 -27.38
CA GLU A 200 16.95 -8.35 -27.76
C GLU A 200 18.41 -8.58 -27.35
N LYS A 201 19.30 -7.64 -27.66
CA LYS A 201 20.71 -7.72 -27.25
C LYS A 201 20.90 -7.80 -25.74
N LEU A 202 20.03 -7.14 -24.96
CA LEU A 202 20.09 -7.21 -23.50
C LEU A 202 19.64 -8.58 -22.97
N LEU A 203 18.71 -9.25 -23.64
CA LEU A 203 18.23 -10.59 -23.28
C LEU A 203 19.22 -11.70 -23.64
N ASP A 204 20.02 -11.50 -24.69
CA ASP A 204 21.04 -12.46 -25.15
C ASP A 204 22.31 -12.47 -24.29
N ARG A 205 22.42 -11.57 -23.32
CA ARG A 205 23.60 -11.38 -22.46
C ARG A 205 23.56 -12.26 -21.21
#